data_AF-A0A1M5Q2X0-F1
#
_entry.id   AF-A0A1M5Q2X0-F1
#
_cell.length_a   1.000
_cell.length_b   1.000
_cell.length_c   1.000
_cell.angle_alpha   90.00
_cell.angle_beta   90.00
_cell.angle_gamma   90.00
#
_symmetry.space_group_name_H-M   'P 1'
#
loop_
_entity.id
_entity.type
_entity.pdbx_description
1 polymer ?
#
loop_
_entity_poly.entity_id
_entity_poly.type
_entity_poly.pdbx_seq_one_letter_code
_entity_poly.pdbx_strand_id
1 'polypeptide(L)'
;MIFEIIQILTEDVNRYLSDIGLEKSIVAENIAFLESQNETVAKILDDKVALTLININEEATLKNFPNHTYEGTKTIYKNSIIHLNLFILFSANRNNYANSLNDISKIIEFFQGKKLFTQANTIYNRSNVAMGNVENFRFTVFPR
;
A
#
# COMPACT_ATOMS: atom_id res chain seq x y z
N MET A 1 -5.77 6.46 6.49
CA MET A 1 -5.91 5.34 5.53
C MET A 1 -4.72 5.14 4.60
N ILE A 2 -3.94 6.17 4.20
CA ILE A 2 -2.76 5.93 3.34
C ILE A 2 -1.76 5.01 4.05
N PHE A 3 -1.41 5.32 5.30
CA PHE A 3 -0.50 4.51 6.12
C PHE A 3 -0.98 3.05 6.20
N GLU A 4 -2.27 2.86 6.45
CA GLU A 4 -2.91 1.57 6.65
C GLU A 4 -2.93 0.74 5.37
N ILE A 5 -3.15 1.37 4.21
CA ILE A 5 -3.04 0.71 2.89
C ILE A 5 -1.62 0.20 2.68
N ILE A 6 -0.60 1.02 2.96
CA ILE A 6 0.80 0.64 2.80
C ILE A 6 1.17 -0.53 3.72
N GLN A 7 0.72 -0.51 4.98
CA GLN A 7 0.91 -1.61 5.92
C GLN A 7 0.19 -2.88 5.46
N ILE A 8 -1.07 -2.79 5.07
CA ILE A 8 -1.86 -3.92 4.56
C ILE A 8 -1.16 -4.57 3.36
N LEU A 9 -0.72 -3.77 2.38
CA LEU A 9 -0.01 -4.29 1.21
C LEU A 9 1.30 -4.96 1.59
N THR A 10 2.07 -4.37 2.50
CA THR A 10 3.34 -4.92 2.98
C THR A 10 3.12 -6.28 3.64
N GLU A 11 2.14 -6.40 4.53
CA GLU A 11 1.86 -7.64 5.25
C GLU A 11 1.30 -8.74 4.34
N ASP A 12 0.36 -8.39 3.46
CA ASP A 12 -0.33 -9.37 2.61
C ASP A 12 0.60 -9.92 1.52
N VAL A 13 1.42 -9.07 0.91
CA VAL A 13 2.41 -9.54 -0.08
C VAL A 13 3.52 -10.35 0.60
N ASN A 14 4.04 -9.93 1.76
CA ASN A 14 5.03 -10.73 2.51
C ASN A 14 4.49 -12.10 2.91
N ARG A 15 3.20 -12.18 3.26
CA ARG A 15 2.55 -13.47 3.55
C ARG A 15 2.53 -14.36 2.32
N TYR A 16 2.08 -13.83 1.18
CA TYR A 16 2.11 -14.57 -0.08
C TYR A 16 3.52 -15.09 -0.40
N LEU A 17 4.56 -14.25 -0.29
CA LEU A 17 5.95 -14.67 -0.50
C LEU A 17 6.34 -15.82 0.43
N SER A 18 5.96 -15.72 1.71
CA SER A 18 6.20 -16.78 2.70
C SER A 18 5.46 -18.08 2.37
N ASP A 19 4.23 -18.00 1.88
CA ASP A 19 3.40 -19.17 1.55
C ASP A 19 3.95 -19.95 0.34
N ILE A 20 4.62 -19.25 -0.59
CA ILE A 20 5.33 -19.87 -1.73
C ILE A 20 6.78 -20.24 -1.43
N GLY A 21 7.23 -20.11 -0.16
CA GLY A 21 8.56 -20.51 0.29
C GLY A 21 9.67 -19.49 0.06
N LEU A 22 9.34 -18.23 -0.20
CA LEU A 22 10.29 -17.12 -0.28
C LEU A 22 10.38 -16.37 1.07
N GLU A 23 11.45 -15.60 1.22
CA GLU A 23 11.66 -14.77 2.41
C GLU A 23 10.69 -13.59 2.47
N LYS A 24 10.31 -13.19 3.69
CA LYS A 24 9.58 -11.94 3.96
C LYS A 24 10.51 -10.75 3.81
N SER A 25 10.67 -10.26 2.60
CA SER A 25 11.66 -9.25 2.24
C SER A 25 11.08 -7.86 2.04
N ILE A 26 9.75 -7.70 1.99
CA ILE A 26 9.14 -6.42 1.68
C ILE A 26 9.10 -5.53 2.92
N VAL A 27 9.57 -4.29 2.78
CA VAL A 27 9.59 -3.27 3.82
C VAL A 27 8.98 -1.98 3.27
N ALA A 28 8.04 -1.38 4.01
CA ALA A 28 7.45 -0.09 3.67
C ALA A 28 8.40 1.05 4.02
N GLU A 29 9.20 1.50 3.04
CA GLU A 29 10.21 2.53 3.23
C GLU A 29 10.43 3.34 1.95
N ASN A 30 11.11 4.48 2.06
CA ASN A 30 11.51 5.27 0.90
C ASN A 30 12.78 4.71 0.25
N ILE A 31 12.70 4.33 -1.03
CA ILE A 31 13.85 3.82 -1.80
C ILE A 31 15.06 4.77 -1.82
N ALA A 32 14.84 6.08 -1.69
CA ALA A 32 15.93 7.07 -1.62
C ALA A 32 16.85 6.86 -0.39
N PHE A 33 16.42 6.11 0.61
CA PHE A 33 17.23 5.81 1.79
C PHE A 33 18.41 4.88 1.50
N LEU A 34 18.43 4.18 0.37
CA LEU A 34 19.58 3.39 -0.05
C LEU A 34 20.84 4.26 -0.26
N GLU A 35 20.66 5.51 -0.66
CA GLU A 35 21.75 6.49 -0.86
C GLU A 35 21.97 7.39 0.36
N SER A 36 21.35 7.07 1.50
CA SER A 36 21.50 7.87 2.72
C SER A 36 22.91 7.78 3.28
N GLN A 37 23.47 8.92 3.69
CA GLN A 37 24.74 8.97 4.42
C GLN A 37 24.63 8.38 5.84
N ASN A 38 23.40 8.14 6.32
CA ASN A 38 23.17 7.45 7.58
C ASN A 38 23.13 5.94 7.33
N GLU A 39 24.21 5.24 7.67
CA GLU A 39 24.33 3.80 7.50
C GLU A 39 23.20 3.01 8.17
N THR A 40 22.69 3.46 9.31
CA THR A 40 21.60 2.77 10.01
C THR A 40 20.32 2.79 9.17
N VAL A 41 20.06 3.91 8.49
CA VAL A 41 18.89 4.09 7.62
C VAL A 41 19.07 3.31 6.31
N ALA A 42 20.25 3.33 5.72
CA ALA A 42 20.55 2.56 4.51
C ALA A 42 20.44 1.04 4.73
N LYS A 43 20.88 0.54 5.90
CA LYS A 43 20.81 -0.88 6.27
C LYS A 43 19.39 -1.43 6.38
N ILE A 44 18.36 -0.58 6.52
CA ILE A 44 16.96 -1.03 6.56
C ILE A 44 16.56 -1.71 5.25
N LEU A 45 17.13 -1.25 4.13
CA LEU A 45 16.85 -1.75 2.79
C LEU A 45 17.85 -2.79 2.28
N ASP A 46 18.82 -3.19 3.11
CA ASP A 46 19.84 -4.17 2.73
C ASP A 46 19.23 -5.57 2.56
N ASP A 47 19.42 -6.16 1.39
CA ASP A 47 18.84 -7.43 0.99
C ASP A 47 17.31 -7.52 1.14
N LYS A 48 16.61 -6.41 0.86
CA LYS A 48 15.14 -6.26 0.97
C LYS A 48 14.48 -5.73 -0.30
N VAL A 49 13.15 -5.74 -0.31
CA VAL A 49 12.32 -5.09 -1.32
C VAL A 49 11.64 -3.88 -0.69
N ALA A 50 11.95 -2.68 -1.17
CA ALA A 50 11.29 -1.45 -0.71
C ALA A 50 9.90 -1.31 -1.36
N LEU A 51 8.89 -1.01 -0.56
CA LEU A 51 7.58 -0.53 -1.01
C LEU A 51 7.51 0.97 -0.70
N THR A 52 7.57 1.80 -1.75
CA THR A 52 7.62 3.26 -1.64
C THR A 52 6.39 3.90 -2.27
N LEU A 53 5.75 4.84 -1.57
CA LEU A 53 4.74 5.73 -2.14
C LEU A 53 5.45 6.85 -2.93
N ILE A 54 5.28 6.88 -4.25
CA ILE A 54 5.97 7.83 -5.12
C ILE A 54 5.12 9.05 -5.49
N ASN A 55 3.80 8.90 -5.53
CA ASN A 55 2.90 10.00 -5.85
C ASN A 55 1.48 9.75 -5.32
N ILE A 56 0.71 10.83 -5.15
CA ILE A 56 -0.70 10.83 -4.77
C ILE A 56 -1.44 11.80 -5.69
N ASN A 57 -2.46 11.31 -6.39
CA ASN A 57 -3.36 12.15 -7.18
C ASN A 57 -4.79 12.02 -6.66
N GLU A 58 -5.54 13.12 -6.65
CA GLU A 58 -6.97 13.07 -6.39
C GLU A 58 -7.75 12.81 -7.69
N GLU A 59 -8.73 11.93 -7.65
CA GLU A 59 -9.62 11.66 -8.77
C GLU A 59 -10.74 12.71 -8.84
N ALA A 60 -10.57 13.69 -9.73
CA ALA A 60 -11.49 14.81 -9.86
C ALA A 60 -12.84 14.41 -10.48
N THR A 61 -12.91 13.35 -11.28
CA THR A 61 -14.16 12.98 -11.98
C THR A 61 -15.24 12.45 -11.04
N LEU A 62 -14.88 12.07 -9.81
CA LEU A 62 -15.81 11.59 -8.78
C LEU A 62 -16.35 12.70 -7.86
N LYS A 63 -16.00 13.97 -8.13
CA LYS A 63 -16.48 15.16 -7.37
C LYS A 63 -17.85 15.69 -7.80
N ASN A 64 -18.61 14.95 -8.61
CA ASN A 64 -19.85 15.45 -9.21
C ASN A 64 -21.06 15.55 -8.25
N PHE A 65 -20.89 15.23 -6.96
CA PHE A 65 -21.98 15.24 -5.99
C PHE A 65 -21.91 16.47 -5.06
N PRO A 66 -23.03 17.18 -4.83
CA PRO A 66 -23.09 18.27 -3.88
C PRO A 66 -22.70 17.82 -2.46
N ASN A 67 -21.83 18.60 -1.81
CA ASN A 67 -21.39 18.39 -0.42
C ASN A 67 -22.37 18.95 0.61
N HIS A 68 -23.62 19.21 0.21
CA HIS A 68 -24.67 19.67 1.10
C HIS A 68 -25.97 18.95 0.78
N THR A 69 -26.79 18.78 1.81
CA THR A 69 -28.14 18.26 1.71
C THR A 69 -29.10 19.24 2.37
N TYR A 70 -30.30 19.38 1.83
CA TYR A 70 -31.34 20.22 2.40
C TYR A 70 -32.22 19.41 3.33
N GLU A 71 -32.28 19.78 4.61
CA GLU A 71 -33.28 19.30 5.56
C GLU A 71 -34.22 20.46 5.90
N GLY A 72 -35.37 20.51 5.22
CA GLY A 72 -36.33 21.60 5.37
C GLY A 72 -35.74 22.96 4.97
N THR A 73 -35.62 23.88 5.94
CA THR A 73 -35.02 25.22 5.74
C THR A 73 -33.53 25.29 6.08
N LYS A 74 -32.92 24.19 6.54
CA LYS A 74 -31.50 24.15 6.91
C LYS A 74 -30.67 23.47 5.83
N THR A 75 -29.54 24.10 5.50
CA THR A 75 -28.50 23.50 4.65
C THR A 75 -27.49 22.79 5.56
N ILE A 76 -27.38 21.48 5.45
CA ILE A 76 -26.39 20.68 6.18
C ILE A 76 -25.22 20.45 5.24
N TYR A 77 -24.04 20.94 5.63
CA TYR A 77 -22.79 20.69 4.92
C TYR A 77 -22.13 19.42 5.47
N LYS A 78 -21.69 18.54 4.58
CA LYS A 78 -20.91 17.35 4.92
C LYS A 78 -19.52 17.43 4.30
N ASN A 79 -18.54 16.81 4.94
CA ASN A 79 -17.23 16.65 4.33
C ASN A 79 -17.35 15.81 3.04
N SER A 80 -16.69 16.25 1.97
CA SER A 80 -16.67 15.54 0.71
C SER A 80 -15.92 14.22 0.83
N ILE A 81 -16.39 13.18 0.15
CA ILE A 81 -15.62 11.95 -0.05
C ILE A 81 -14.44 12.30 -0.96
N ILE A 82 -13.22 11.95 -0.54
CA ILE A 82 -12.00 12.14 -1.31
C ILE A 82 -11.63 10.80 -1.95
N HIS A 83 -11.43 10.81 -3.26
CA HIS A 83 -10.95 9.66 -4.02
C HIS A 83 -9.48 9.87 -4.38
N LEU A 84 -8.60 9.00 -3.89
CA LEU A 84 -7.16 9.10 -4.09
C LEU A 84 -6.64 7.93 -4.93
N ASN A 85 -5.81 8.26 -5.90
CA ASN A 85 -4.97 7.35 -6.65
C ASN A 85 -3.56 7.38 -6.05
N LEU A 86 -3.14 6.27 -5.44
CA LEU A 86 -1.82 6.11 -4.85
C LEU A 86 -0.90 5.40 -5.84
N PHE A 87 0.25 5.99 -6.13
CA PHE A 87 1.27 5.39 -6.98
C PHE A 87 2.36 4.79 -6.10
N ILE A 88 2.51 3.48 -6.15
CA ILE A 88 3.43 2.71 -5.29
C ILE A 88 4.45 2.01 -6.17
N LEU A 89 5.71 2.04 -5.74
CA LEU A 89 6.83 1.38 -6.39
C LEU A 89 7.36 0.26 -5.49
N PHE A 90 7.55 -0.93 -6.08
CA PHE A 90 8.31 -2.02 -5.48
C PHE A 90 9.72 -2.05 -6.08
N SER A 91 10.75 -1.94 -5.23
CA SER A 91 12.15 -1.92 -5.64
C SER A 91 12.92 -3.01 -4.92
N ALA A 92 13.34 -4.06 -5.63
CA ALA A 92 14.04 -5.20 -5.03
C ALA A 92 15.57 -4.97 -4.98
N ASN A 93 16.06 -4.62 -3.80
CA ASN A 93 17.48 -4.44 -3.48
C ASN A 93 18.04 -5.71 -2.82
N ARG A 94 18.26 -6.77 -3.61
CA ARG A 94 18.85 -8.02 -3.14
C ARG A 94 20.34 -8.08 -3.44
N ASN A 95 21.08 -8.80 -2.61
CA ASN A 95 22.50 -9.08 -2.83
C ASN A 95 22.75 -9.88 -4.11
N ASN A 96 21.79 -10.75 -4.48
CA ASN A 96 21.79 -11.47 -5.74
C ASN A 96 20.67 -10.93 -6.64
N TYR A 97 21.04 -10.41 -7.81
CA TYR A 97 20.10 -9.82 -8.77
C TYR A 97 19.04 -10.82 -9.27
N ALA A 98 19.37 -12.12 -9.37
CA ALA A 98 18.38 -13.14 -9.74
C ALA A 98 17.25 -13.23 -8.70
N ASN A 99 17.56 -13.03 -7.42
CA ASN A 99 16.55 -12.97 -6.36
C ASN A 99 15.69 -11.70 -6.49
N SER A 100 16.29 -10.55 -6.85
CA SER A 100 15.52 -9.33 -7.14
C SER A 100 14.50 -9.54 -8.25
N LEU A 101 14.90 -10.18 -9.35
CA LEU A 101 13.99 -10.47 -10.46
C LEU A 101 12.90 -11.48 -10.08
N ASN A 102 13.25 -12.50 -9.29
CA ASN A 102 12.28 -13.47 -8.78
C ASN A 102 11.25 -12.81 -7.87
N ASP A 103 11.67 -11.99 -6.91
CA ASP A 103 10.76 -11.25 -6.03
C ASP A 103 9.81 -10.35 -6.83
N ILE A 104 10.33 -9.56 -7.78
CA ILE A 104 9.50 -8.72 -8.65
C ILE A 104 8.49 -9.56 -9.43
N SER A 105 8.92 -10.68 -10.02
CA SER A 105 8.02 -11.59 -10.76
C SER A 105 6.89 -12.12 -9.88
N LYS A 106 7.19 -12.50 -8.63
CA LYS A 106 6.20 -13.01 -7.68
C LYS A 106 5.27 -11.93 -7.13
N ILE A 107 5.77 -10.71 -6.93
CA ILE A 107 4.94 -9.56 -6.58
C ILE A 107 3.94 -9.24 -7.71
N ILE A 108 4.39 -9.28 -8.98
CA ILE A 108 3.50 -9.10 -10.13
C ILE A 108 2.45 -10.22 -10.17
N GLU A 109 2.85 -11.48 -10.01
CA GLU A 109 1.95 -12.64 -9.96
C GLU A 109 0.86 -12.47 -8.88
N PHE A 110 1.25 -12.00 -7.69
CA PHE A 110 0.32 -11.71 -6.60
C PHE A 110 -0.76 -10.69 -7.02
N PHE A 111 -0.36 -9.54 -7.58
CA PHE A 111 -1.33 -8.50 -7.99
C PHE A 111 -2.14 -8.88 -9.24
N GLN A 112 -1.64 -9.80 -10.07
CA GLN A 112 -2.44 -10.39 -11.13
C GLN A 112 -3.56 -11.29 -10.58
N GLY A 113 -3.27 -12.06 -9.52
CA GLY A 113 -4.24 -12.92 -8.84
C GLY A 113 -5.21 -12.19 -7.90
N LYS A 114 -4.79 -11.07 -7.30
CA LYS A 114 -5.60 -10.30 -6.34
C LYS A 114 -5.54 -8.80 -6.60
N LYS A 115 -6.66 -8.26 -7.09
CA LYS A 115 -6.80 -6.82 -7.40
C LYS A 115 -7.64 -6.06 -6.39
N LEU A 116 -8.62 -6.70 -5.75
CA LEU A 116 -9.54 -6.07 -4.80
C LEU A 116 -9.18 -6.46 -3.37
N PHE A 117 -8.99 -5.45 -2.53
CA PHE A 117 -8.65 -5.62 -1.12
C PHE A 117 -9.79 -5.08 -0.27
N THR A 118 -10.29 -5.94 0.62
CA THR A 118 -11.32 -5.61 1.61
C THR A 118 -10.97 -6.24 2.96
N GLN A 119 -11.63 -5.76 4.02
CA GLN A 119 -11.49 -6.33 5.37
C GLN A 119 -11.88 -7.81 5.46
N ALA A 120 -12.66 -8.31 4.50
CA ALA A 120 -13.13 -9.70 4.46
C ALA A 120 -12.17 -10.66 3.73
N ASN A 121 -11.34 -10.15 2.80
CA ASN A 121 -10.49 -11.00 1.96
C ASN A 121 -8.98 -10.74 2.15
N THR A 122 -8.62 -9.89 3.09
CA THR A 122 -7.24 -9.46 3.34
C THR A 122 -6.91 -9.67 4.80
N ILE A 123 -5.82 -10.38 5.06
CA ILE A 123 -5.41 -10.70 6.42
C ILE A 123 -4.29 -9.75 6.81
N TYR A 124 -4.55 -8.94 7.83
CA TYR A 124 -3.63 -7.93 8.36
C TYR A 124 -3.66 -7.95 9.89
N ASN A 125 -2.63 -7.40 10.52
CA ASN A 125 -2.51 -7.32 11.96
C ASN A 125 -3.46 -6.26 12.54
N ARG A 126 -4.65 -6.70 12.98
CA ARG A 126 -5.65 -5.87 13.65
C ARG A 126 -5.23 -5.40 15.06
N SER A 127 -4.21 -6.02 15.64
CA SER A 127 -3.71 -5.70 16.98
C SER A 127 -2.65 -4.59 16.96
N ASN A 128 -2.20 -4.15 15.79
CA ASN A 128 -1.35 -2.98 15.68
C ASN A 128 -2.16 -1.73 16.06
N VAL A 129 -1.67 -0.93 17.01
CA VAL A 129 -2.34 0.29 17.50
C VAL A 129 -2.65 1.25 16.35
N ALA A 130 -1.76 1.31 15.34
CA ALA A 130 -1.94 2.13 14.15
C ALA A 130 -3.01 1.59 13.17
N MET A 131 -3.42 0.34 13.33
CA MET A 131 -4.49 -0.33 12.57
C MET A 131 -5.81 -0.45 13.35
N GLY A 132 -5.82 -0.09 14.64
CA GLY A 132 -6.96 -0.32 15.55
C GLY A 132 -8.26 0.40 15.15
N ASN A 133 -8.16 1.46 14.35
CA ASN A 133 -9.31 2.24 13.87
C ASN A 133 -9.79 1.83 12.46
N VAL A 134 -9.15 0.83 11.83
CA VAL A 134 -9.52 0.39 10.47
C VAL A 134 -10.56 -0.73 10.57
N GLU A 135 -11.83 -0.33 10.54
CA GLU A 135 -12.95 -1.29 10.55
C GLU A 135 -13.31 -1.78 9.15
N ASN A 136 -13.51 -0.86 8.21
CA ASN A 136 -13.94 -1.16 6.84
C ASN A 136 -13.01 -0.47 5.84
N PHE A 137 -12.48 -1.23 4.89
CA PHE A 137 -11.70 -0.67 3.79
C PHE A 137 -12.01 -1.38 2.49
N ARG A 138 -11.89 -0.64 1.39
CA ARG A 138 -11.99 -1.19 0.04
C ARG A 138 -11.09 -0.40 -0.88
N PHE A 139 -10.11 -1.05 -1.48
CA PHE A 139 -9.28 -0.45 -2.51
C PHE A 139 -8.95 -1.47 -3.60
N THR A 140 -8.56 -0.95 -4.76
CA THR A 140 -8.20 -1.78 -5.91
C THR A 140 -6.80 -1.42 -6.37
N VAL A 141 -6.01 -2.43 -6.71
CA VAL A 141 -4.66 -2.27 -7.23
C VAL A 141 -4.66 -2.68 -8.70
N PHE A 142 -4.00 -1.86 -9.51
CA PHE A 142 -3.77 -2.11 -10.92
C PHE A 142 -2.27 -2.14 -11.16
N PRO A 143 -1.65 -3.32 -11.37
CA PRO A 143 -0.25 -3.39 -11.76
C PRO A 143 -0.12 -2.71 -13.13
N ARG A 144 0.78 -1.73 -13.21
CA ARG A 144 1.16 -1.04 -14.45
C ARG A 144 2.67 -1.13 -14.63
#